data_AF-A0A2N9ILL5-F1
#
_entry.id   AF-A0A2N9ILL5-F1
#
_cell.length_a   1.000
_cell.length_b   1.000
_cell.length_c   1.000
_cell.angle_alpha   90.00
_cell.angle_beta   90.00
_cell.angle_gamma   90.00
#
_symmetry.space_group_name_H-M   'P 1'
#
loop_
_entity.id
_entity.type
_entity.pdbx_description
1 polymer ?
#
loop_
_entity_poly.entity_id
_entity_poly.type
_entity_poly.pdbx_seq_one_letter_code
_entity_poly.pdbx_strand_id
1 'polypeptide(L)'
;MAITQTSANAQKLIRRDRRLFSSSDDNVMSKQILATHAPDGREVDVRPLLHIIEDILKRATPSIEAIVAQGTQAHTESLDDKTNQASSISVLEPLADIIDRLACELTCKCSGSRDAHATTVSILNMLTNYSWDAKLVLALSACALNYGEFWLLAQNYTTNQLAKSVAILRQLLEIMERTSMLNARFDEINNLVKVMLDITRCIVEFRELPPQYITSDVAALSMALAHIPVAVYWTIRGIVACGSQIAGITGLRHEYVSYSMTFSILQCFVLAILLFSASHS
;
A
#
# COMPACT_ATOMS: atom_id res chain seq x y z
N MET A 1 -6.53 55.50 -3.54
CA MET A 1 -6.07 55.00 -2.22
C MET A 1 -6.56 53.56 -2.09
N ALA A 2 -5.81 52.59 -2.62
CA ALA A 2 -6.26 51.19 -2.68
C ALA A 2 -5.07 50.24 -2.93
N ILE A 3 -4.15 50.09 -1.96
CA ILE A 3 -3.15 49.02 -2.00
C ILE A 3 -2.79 48.62 -0.56
N THR A 4 -3.68 47.91 0.15
CA THR A 4 -3.30 47.30 1.45
C THR A 4 -4.11 46.07 1.87
N GLN A 5 -4.90 45.45 0.99
CA GLN A 5 -5.73 44.28 1.36
C GLN A 5 -5.28 42.94 0.77
N THR A 6 -4.35 42.92 -0.20
CA THR A 6 -3.94 41.68 -0.88
C THR A 6 -2.88 40.87 -0.11
N SER A 7 -2.02 41.53 0.67
CA SER A 7 -0.92 40.85 1.39
C SER A 7 -1.38 40.06 2.63
N ALA A 8 -2.40 40.55 3.33
CA ALA A 8 -2.91 39.90 4.55
C ALA A 8 -3.64 38.56 4.29
N ASN A 9 -4.19 38.38 3.09
CA ASN A 9 -4.90 37.15 2.70
C ASN A 9 -3.93 36.04 2.23
N ALA A 10 -2.84 36.41 1.54
CA ALA A 10 -1.79 35.46 1.17
C ALA A 10 -1.06 34.89 2.40
N GLN A 11 -0.74 35.76 3.37
CA GLN A 11 -0.14 35.33 4.65
C GLN A 11 -1.12 34.50 5.50
N LYS A 12 -2.44 34.73 5.42
CA LYS A 12 -3.44 33.89 6.08
C LYS A 12 -3.60 32.52 5.44
N LEU A 13 -3.41 32.38 4.13
CA LEU A 13 -3.48 31.10 3.43
C LEU A 13 -2.25 30.24 3.76
N ILE A 14 -1.04 30.83 3.70
CA ILE A 14 0.22 30.16 4.10
C ILE A 14 0.21 29.78 5.60
N ARG A 15 -0.40 30.61 6.45
CA ARG A 15 -0.54 30.34 7.89
C ARG A 15 -1.63 29.31 8.19
N ARG A 16 -2.56 29.05 7.29
CA ARG A 16 -3.54 27.96 7.41
C ARG A 16 -2.94 26.62 7.00
N ASP A 17 -2.14 26.58 5.94
CA ASP A 17 -1.39 25.36 5.58
C ASP A 17 -0.34 25.00 6.64
N ARG A 18 0.35 26.00 7.22
CA ARG A 18 1.23 25.75 8.38
C ARG A 18 0.50 25.33 9.67
N ARG A 19 -0.82 25.51 9.76
CA ARG A 19 -1.64 25.12 10.93
C ARG A 19 -2.35 23.79 10.75
N LEU A 20 -2.28 23.17 9.57
CA LEU A 20 -2.72 21.79 9.34
C LEU A 20 -1.70 20.76 9.88
N PHE A 21 -0.50 21.22 10.23
CA PHE A 21 0.53 20.44 10.93
C PHE A 21 0.65 20.93 12.38
N SER A 22 -0.08 20.28 13.28
CA SER A 22 0.04 20.52 14.72
C SER A 22 1.38 19.94 15.19
N SER A 23 2.39 20.79 15.38
CA SER A 23 3.80 20.44 15.58
C SER A 23 4.13 19.64 16.86
N SER A 24 3.15 19.31 17.70
CA SER A 24 3.37 18.54 18.92
C SER A 24 3.21 17.03 18.68
N ASP A 25 2.13 16.61 18.03
CA ASP A 25 1.80 15.18 17.86
C ASP A 25 2.56 14.56 16.67
N ASP A 26 2.84 15.33 15.63
CA ASP A 26 3.64 14.87 14.48
C ASP A 26 5.08 14.54 14.89
N ASN A 27 5.63 15.25 15.89
CA ASN A 27 6.96 14.98 16.43
C ASN A 27 6.98 13.68 17.26
N VAL A 28 5.92 13.40 18.02
CA VAL A 28 5.80 12.17 18.81
C VAL A 28 5.63 10.95 17.89
N MET A 29 4.75 11.05 16.90
CA MET A 29 4.53 10.00 15.90
C MET A 29 5.79 9.73 15.07
N SER A 30 6.46 10.77 14.58
CA SER A 30 7.71 10.62 13.81
C SER A 30 8.81 9.95 14.64
N LYS A 31 8.99 10.36 15.90
CA LYS A 31 9.94 9.72 16.83
C LYS A 31 9.60 8.25 17.07
N GLN A 32 8.32 7.92 17.24
CA GLN A 32 7.89 6.54 17.43
C GLN A 32 8.17 5.69 16.19
N ILE A 33 7.90 6.20 14.99
CA ILE A 33 8.21 5.51 13.73
C ILE A 33 9.71 5.27 13.61
N LEU A 34 10.53 6.30 13.87
CA LEU A 34 11.98 6.18 13.84
C LEU A 34 12.52 5.18 14.88
N ALA A 35 11.90 5.09 16.06
CA ALA A 35 12.27 4.13 17.09
C ALA A 35 12.03 2.66 16.67
N THR A 36 11.16 2.41 15.68
CA THR A 36 10.96 1.06 15.12
C THR A 36 12.00 0.66 14.08
N HIS A 37 12.96 1.54 13.74
CA HIS A 37 13.93 1.29 12.68
C HIS A 37 15.33 1.01 13.25
N ALA A 38 15.70 -0.28 13.26
CA ALA A 38 17.03 -0.73 13.66
C ALA A 38 17.56 -1.74 12.62
N PRO A 39 17.99 -1.28 11.43
CA PRO A 39 18.43 -2.18 10.37
C PRO A 39 19.72 -2.91 10.77
N ASP A 40 19.79 -4.21 10.53
CA ASP A 40 20.93 -5.06 10.91
C ASP A 40 21.99 -5.19 9.80
N GLY A 41 21.89 -4.36 8.76
CA GLY A 41 22.77 -4.37 7.60
C GLY A 41 22.38 -5.39 6.53
N ARG A 42 21.30 -6.16 6.72
CA ARG A 42 20.76 -7.02 5.65
C ARG A 42 20.28 -6.17 4.48
N GLU A 43 20.77 -6.51 3.30
CA GLU A 43 20.21 -6.00 2.06
C GLU A 43 19.31 -7.07 1.44
N VAL A 44 18.05 -6.70 1.23
CA VAL A 44 17.09 -7.50 0.50
C VAL A 44 17.00 -6.92 -0.90
N ASP A 45 17.20 -7.75 -1.92
CA ASP A 45 16.82 -7.39 -3.28
C ASP A 45 15.29 -7.47 -3.38
N VAL A 46 14.67 -6.30 -3.39
CA VAL A 46 13.21 -6.16 -3.35
C VAL A 46 12.57 -6.19 -4.74
N ARG A 47 13.38 -6.10 -5.83
CA ARG A 47 12.88 -6.01 -7.21
C ARG A 47 12.09 -7.26 -7.63
N PRO A 48 12.56 -8.50 -7.38
CA PRO A 48 11.78 -9.69 -7.73
C PRO A 48 10.43 -9.74 -7.01
N LEU A 49 10.39 -9.39 -5.71
CA LEU A 49 9.13 -9.34 -4.95
C LEU A 49 8.19 -8.28 -5.51
N LEU A 50 8.70 -7.09 -5.82
CA LEU A 50 7.90 -6.01 -6.40
C LEU A 50 7.27 -6.44 -7.73
N HIS A 51 8.00 -7.17 -8.57
CA HIS A 51 7.48 -7.69 -9.83
C HIS A 51 6.33 -8.70 -9.63
N ILE A 52 6.45 -9.60 -8.64
CA ILE A 52 5.37 -10.54 -8.29
C ILE A 52 4.13 -9.78 -7.81
N ILE A 53 4.32 -8.76 -6.96
CA ILE A 53 3.23 -7.90 -6.49
C ILE A 53 2.52 -7.25 -7.68
N GLU A 54 3.26 -6.66 -8.61
CA GLU A 54 2.71 -6.03 -9.81
C GLU A 54 1.89 -7.01 -10.65
N ASP A 55 2.40 -8.24 -10.86
CA ASP A 55 1.69 -9.27 -11.62
C ASP A 55 0.39 -9.69 -10.92
N ILE A 56 0.43 -9.93 -9.59
CA ILE A 56 -0.78 -10.23 -8.80
C ILE A 56 -1.80 -9.11 -8.93
N LEU A 57 -1.41 -7.86 -8.69
CA LEU A 57 -2.32 -6.71 -8.71
C LEU A 57 -2.92 -6.48 -10.10
N LYS A 58 -2.12 -6.67 -11.15
CA LYS A 58 -2.57 -6.57 -12.54
C LYS A 58 -3.62 -7.63 -12.90
N ARG A 59 -3.44 -8.88 -12.46
CA ARG A 59 -4.38 -9.98 -12.73
C ARG A 59 -5.60 -9.97 -11.81
N ALA A 60 -5.45 -9.47 -10.59
CA ALA A 60 -6.51 -9.35 -9.61
C ALA A 60 -7.47 -8.17 -9.88
N THR A 61 -7.14 -7.28 -10.84
CA THR A 61 -8.01 -6.15 -11.26
C THR A 61 -8.73 -6.42 -12.60
N PRO A 62 -9.69 -7.37 -12.70
CA PRO A 62 -10.59 -7.39 -13.85
C PRO A 62 -11.73 -6.38 -13.65
N SER A 63 -12.26 -5.84 -14.75
CA SER A 63 -13.57 -5.15 -14.70
C SER A 63 -14.60 -6.13 -14.11
N ILE A 64 -15.34 -5.73 -13.08
CA ILE A 64 -16.38 -6.56 -12.45
C ILE A 64 -17.41 -7.04 -13.49
N GLU A 65 -17.59 -6.28 -14.58
CA GLU A 65 -18.42 -6.71 -15.72
C GLU A 65 -17.89 -7.97 -16.41
N ALA A 66 -16.57 -8.19 -16.44
CA ALA A 66 -15.96 -9.42 -16.99
C ALA A 66 -16.22 -10.65 -16.10
N ILE A 67 -16.34 -10.46 -14.78
CA ILE A 67 -16.65 -11.53 -13.81
C ILE A 67 -18.09 -12.06 -14.03
N VAL A 68 -19.00 -11.18 -14.46
CA VAL A 68 -20.41 -11.54 -14.75
C VAL A 68 -20.60 -11.99 -16.20
N ALA A 69 -19.80 -11.49 -17.15
CA ALA A 69 -20.06 -11.65 -18.59
C ALA A 69 -19.26 -12.73 -19.33
N GLN A 70 -18.18 -13.34 -18.80
CA GLN A 70 -17.32 -14.18 -19.63
C GLN A 70 -16.84 -15.50 -19.01
N GLY A 71 -17.36 -16.61 -19.57
CA GLY A 71 -16.85 -17.97 -19.42
C GLY A 71 -15.73 -18.34 -20.42
N THR A 72 -14.96 -17.38 -20.92
CA THR A 72 -13.79 -17.67 -21.78
C THR A 72 -12.81 -16.50 -21.75
N GLN A 73 -11.72 -16.62 -21.01
CA GLN A 73 -10.50 -15.87 -21.34
C GLN A 73 -9.31 -16.82 -21.37
N ALA A 74 -8.63 -16.76 -22.51
CA ALA A 74 -7.54 -17.63 -22.92
C ALA A 74 -6.28 -17.34 -22.09
N HIS A 75 -5.79 -18.40 -21.49
CA HIS A 75 -4.49 -18.51 -20.85
C HIS A 75 -3.38 -18.15 -21.85
N THR A 76 -2.81 -16.95 -21.71
CA THR A 76 -1.58 -16.57 -22.42
C THR A 76 -0.46 -16.55 -21.40
N GLU A 77 0.07 -17.73 -21.08
CA GLU A 77 1.35 -17.85 -20.37
C GLU A 77 2.48 -17.79 -21.41
N SER A 78 3.25 -16.70 -21.34
CA SER A 78 4.46 -16.49 -22.13
C SER A 78 5.62 -17.30 -21.54
N LEU A 79 6.43 -17.92 -22.39
CA LEU A 79 7.56 -18.81 -22.09
C LEU A 79 8.75 -18.18 -21.34
N ASP A 80 8.67 -16.89 -20.96
CA ASP A 80 9.73 -16.15 -20.24
C ASP A 80 9.72 -16.38 -18.70
N ASP A 81 8.76 -17.18 -18.23
CA ASP A 81 8.39 -17.31 -16.81
C ASP A 81 9.37 -18.17 -15.99
N LYS A 82 10.03 -19.17 -16.59
CA LYS A 82 10.79 -20.18 -15.81
C LYS A 82 12.08 -19.66 -15.18
N THR A 83 12.78 -18.73 -15.82
CA THR A 83 14.05 -18.18 -15.31
C THR A 83 13.79 -17.11 -14.23
N ASN A 84 12.74 -16.31 -14.41
CA ASN A 84 12.28 -15.31 -13.43
C ASN A 84 11.61 -15.95 -12.21
N GLN A 85 10.98 -17.12 -12.38
CA GLN A 85 10.36 -17.87 -11.29
C GLN A 85 11.42 -18.49 -10.37
N ALA A 86 12.51 -19.05 -10.91
CA ALA A 86 13.59 -19.63 -10.10
C ALA A 86 14.35 -18.58 -9.26
N SER A 87 14.64 -17.40 -9.84
CA SER A 87 15.26 -16.29 -9.10
C SER A 87 14.31 -15.76 -8.01
N SER A 88 13.02 -15.62 -8.33
CA SER A 88 11.98 -15.21 -7.40
C SER A 88 11.84 -16.18 -6.22
N ILE A 89 11.83 -17.50 -6.47
CA ILE A 89 11.73 -18.53 -5.43
C ILE A 89 12.91 -18.44 -4.44
N SER A 90 14.14 -18.24 -4.93
CA SER A 90 15.32 -18.15 -4.07
C SER A 90 15.32 -16.96 -3.11
N VAL A 91 14.73 -15.82 -3.51
CA VAL A 91 14.57 -14.63 -2.68
C VAL A 91 13.36 -14.76 -1.74
N LEU A 92 12.31 -15.46 -2.19
CA LEU A 92 11.07 -15.61 -1.44
C LEU A 92 11.19 -16.62 -0.28
N GLU A 93 11.99 -17.68 -0.43
CA GLU A 93 12.13 -18.72 0.60
C GLU A 93 12.54 -18.20 2.00
N PRO A 94 13.52 -17.29 2.16
CA PRO A 94 13.82 -16.69 3.46
C PRO A 94 12.80 -15.62 3.91
N LEU A 95 11.95 -15.13 3.00
CA LEU A 95 10.98 -14.05 3.26
C LEU A 95 9.54 -14.54 3.42
N ALA A 96 9.24 -15.79 3.06
CA ALA A 96 7.89 -16.34 3.07
C ALA A 96 7.29 -16.31 4.48
N ASP A 97 8.03 -16.74 5.50
CA ASP A 97 7.56 -16.72 6.89
C ASP A 97 7.22 -15.30 7.37
N ILE A 98 8.04 -14.30 7.04
CA ILE A 98 7.74 -12.92 7.46
C ILE A 98 6.53 -12.37 6.69
N ILE A 99 6.41 -12.68 5.39
CA ILE A 99 5.26 -12.26 4.57
C ILE A 99 3.97 -12.90 5.09
N ASP A 100 3.97 -14.19 5.42
CA ASP A 100 2.80 -14.89 5.96
C ASP A 100 2.40 -14.34 7.33
N ARG A 101 3.38 -14.07 8.20
CA ARG A 101 3.13 -13.44 9.50
C ARG A 101 2.53 -12.05 9.34
N LEU A 102 3.00 -11.26 8.37
CA LEU A 102 2.41 -9.95 8.05
C LEU A 102 1.01 -10.09 7.48
N ALA A 103 0.75 -11.06 6.61
CA ALA A 103 -0.58 -11.30 6.05
C ALA A 103 -1.58 -11.70 7.14
N CYS A 104 -1.16 -12.54 8.11
CA CYS A 104 -1.93 -12.86 9.30
C CYS A 104 -2.15 -11.62 10.18
N GLU A 105 -1.13 -10.80 10.41
CA GLU A 105 -1.25 -9.57 11.20
C GLU A 105 -2.29 -8.62 10.59
N LEU A 106 -2.29 -8.48 9.26
CA LEU A 106 -3.23 -7.67 8.49
C LEU A 106 -4.67 -8.18 8.51
N THR A 107 -4.89 -9.48 8.68
CA THR A 107 -6.24 -10.08 8.66
C THR A 107 -6.79 -10.29 10.07
N CYS A 108 -5.98 -10.82 10.99
CA CYS A 108 -6.40 -11.13 12.36
C CYS A 108 -6.71 -9.88 13.19
N LYS A 109 -5.90 -8.81 13.09
CA LYS A 109 -6.06 -7.61 13.92
C LYS A 109 -6.97 -6.54 13.31
N CYS A 110 -7.38 -6.70 12.05
CA CYS A 110 -8.39 -5.84 11.42
C CYS A 110 -9.84 -6.26 11.73
N SER A 111 -10.03 -7.38 12.46
CA SER A 111 -11.35 -7.91 12.85
C SER A 111 -11.92 -7.31 14.15
N GLY A 112 -11.14 -6.51 14.88
CA GLY A 112 -11.56 -5.78 16.07
C GLY A 112 -11.47 -4.27 15.88
N SER A 113 -12.14 -3.50 16.74
CA SER A 113 -11.97 -2.04 16.91
C SER A 113 -10.57 -1.73 17.47
N ARG A 114 -9.54 -2.19 16.77
CA ARG A 114 -8.14 -1.97 17.11
C ARG A 114 -7.66 -0.80 16.28
N ASP A 115 -7.04 0.13 16.97
CA ASP A 115 -6.42 1.31 16.39
C ASP A 115 -5.51 0.96 15.20
N ALA A 116 -5.84 1.47 14.00
CA ALA A 116 -5.06 1.27 12.77
C ALA A 116 -3.60 1.72 12.95
N HIS A 117 -3.35 2.70 13.83
CA HIS A 117 -2.00 3.10 14.22
C HIS A 117 -1.27 1.96 14.93
N ALA A 118 -1.90 1.31 15.91
CA ALA A 118 -1.29 0.22 16.67
C ALA A 118 -0.93 -0.99 15.78
N THR A 119 -1.78 -1.33 14.80
CA THR A 119 -1.47 -2.38 13.82
C THR A 119 -0.32 -1.96 12.91
N THR A 120 -0.30 -0.71 12.45
CA THR A 120 0.81 -0.16 11.64
C THR A 120 2.14 -0.23 12.39
N VAL A 121 2.17 0.18 13.66
CA VAL A 121 3.35 0.12 14.53
C VAL A 121 3.78 -1.33 14.78
N SER A 122 2.83 -2.25 14.94
CA SER A 122 3.10 -3.68 15.08
C SER A 122 3.82 -4.24 13.84
N ILE A 123 3.32 -3.92 12.64
CA ILE A 123 3.97 -4.30 11.36
C ILE A 123 5.38 -3.72 11.26
N LEU A 124 5.55 -2.43 11.59
CA LEU A 124 6.88 -1.79 11.57
C LEU A 124 7.87 -2.46 12.52
N ASN A 125 7.42 -2.88 13.71
CA ASN A 125 8.25 -3.62 14.67
C ASN A 125 8.62 -5.03 14.17
N MET A 126 7.69 -5.73 13.51
CA MET A 126 8.00 -7.02 12.87
C MET A 126 9.08 -6.88 11.78
N LEU A 127 9.18 -5.69 11.19
CA LEU A 127 10.10 -5.35 10.11
C LEU A 127 11.30 -4.51 10.58
N THR A 128 11.56 -4.44 11.89
CA THR A 128 12.54 -3.50 12.47
C THR A 128 13.92 -3.54 11.81
N ASN A 129 14.41 -4.75 11.53
CA ASN A 129 15.72 -5.05 10.96
C ASN A 129 15.85 -4.73 9.45
N TYR A 130 14.76 -4.43 8.76
CA TYR A 130 14.77 -4.17 7.33
C TYR A 130 14.96 -2.67 7.01
N SER A 131 15.53 -2.37 5.85
CA SER A 131 15.56 -1.01 5.29
C SER A 131 14.15 -0.51 4.95
N TRP A 132 13.95 0.80 4.87
CA TRP A 132 12.63 1.42 4.67
C TRP A 132 11.88 0.94 3.41
N ASP A 133 12.60 0.77 2.30
CA ASP A 133 12.09 0.22 1.05
C ASP A 133 11.69 -1.26 1.19
N ALA A 134 12.52 -2.08 1.85
CA ALA A 134 12.21 -3.48 2.13
C ALA A 134 11.01 -3.62 3.07
N LYS A 135 10.86 -2.74 4.07
CA LYS A 135 9.65 -2.70 4.92
C LYS A 135 8.38 -2.54 4.07
N LEU A 136 8.42 -1.64 3.09
CA LEU A 136 7.28 -1.39 2.20
C LEU A 136 6.99 -2.57 1.30
N VAL A 137 8.00 -3.11 0.62
CA VAL A 137 7.79 -4.23 -0.30
C VAL A 137 7.29 -5.47 0.44
N LEU A 138 7.78 -5.74 1.64
CA LEU A 138 7.28 -6.87 2.47
C LEU A 138 5.84 -6.65 2.95
N ALA A 139 5.49 -5.45 3.41
CA ALA A 139 4.12 -5.13 3.80
C ALA A 139 3.16 -5.18 2.59
N LEU A 140 3.60 -4.69 1.43
CA LEU A 140 2.81 -4.72 0.20
C LEU A 140 2.69 -6.14 -0.36
N SER A 141 3.70 -6.99 -0.20
CA SER A 141 3.63 -8.42 -0.51
C SER A 141 2.52 -9.11 0.28
N ALA A 142 2.45 -8.86 1.58
CA ALA A 142 1.40 -9.39 2.44
C ALA A 142 0.00 -8.84 2.06
N CYS A 143 -0.08 -7.59 1.61
CA CYS A 143 -1.31 -7.02 1.07
C CYS A 143 -1.72 -7.72 -0.24
N ALA A 144 -0.78 -7.90 -1.16
CA ALA A 144 -1.00 -8.55 -2.46
C ALA A 144 -1.43 -10.00 -2.30
N LEU A 145 -0.90 -10.74 -1.33
CA LEU A 145 -1.36 -12.10 -1.01
C LEU A 145 -2.84 -12.12 -0.60
N ASN A 146 -3.22 -11.27 0.36
CA ASN A 146 -4.62 -11.19 0.82
C ASN A 146 -5.57 -10.72 -0.30
N TYR A 147 -5.14 -9.72 -1.07
CA TYR A 147 -5.90 -9.16 -2.18
C TYR A 147 -6.06 -10.18 -3.33
N GLY A 148 -4.98 -10.87 -3.69
CA GLY A 148 -4.96 -11.91 -4.70
C GLY A 148 -5.81 -13.11 -4.31
N GLU A 149 -5.74 -13.58 -3.06
CA GLU A 149 -6.60 -14.67 -2.58
C GLU A 149 -8.09 -14.31 -2.70
N PHE A 150 -8.46 -13.10 -2.29
CA PHE A 150 -9.83 -12.60 -2.41
C PHE A 150 -10.32 -12.59 -3.86
N TRP A 151 -9.57 -11.97 -4.77
CA TRP A 151 -9.98 -11.85 -6.17
C TRP A 151 -9.92 -13.17 -6.92
N LEU A 152 -8.96 -14.05 -6.61
CA LEU A 152 -8.90 -15.39 -7.18
C LEU A 152 -10.16 -16.19 -6.84
N LEU A 153 -10.63 -16.13 -5.59
CA LEU A 153 -11.88 -16.76 -5.18
C LEU A 153 -13.10 -16.11 -5.85
N ALA A 154 -13.14 -14.77 -5.91
CA ALA A 154 -14.26 -14.04 -6.51
C ALA A 154 -14.41 -14.33 -8.02
N GLN A 155 -13.30 -14.39 -8.76
CA GLN A 155 -13.31 -14.65 -10.20
C GLN A 155 -13.67 -16.10 -10.54
N ASN A 156 -13.27 -17.05 -9.71
CA ASN A 156 -13.51 -18.48 -9.95
C ASN A 156 -14.78 -19.02 -9.31
N TYR A 157 -15.54 -18.16 -8.63
CA TYR A 157 -16.73 -18.58 -7.87
C TYR A 157 -17.77 -19.32 -8.71
N THR A 158 -18.01 -18.88 -9.95
CA THR A 158 -19.03 -19.45 -10.85
C THR A 158 -18.51 -20.62 -11.68
N THR A 159 -17.20 -20.75 -11.85
CA THR A 159 -16.56 -21.71 -12.76
C THR A 159 -15.91 -22.90 -12.04
N ASN A 160 -15.57 -22.76 -10.75
CA ASN A 160 -14.82 -23.75 -10.00
C ASN A 160 -15.55 -24.17 -8.72
N GLN A 161 -15.86 -25.47 -8.60
CA GLN A 161 -16.61 -26.02 -7.46
C GLN A 161 -15.83 -25.91 -6.13
N LEU A 162 -14.49 -26.02 -6.15
CA LEU A 162 -13.67 -25.81 -4.96
C LEU A 162 -13.74 -24.35 -4.51
N ALA A 163 -13.60 -23.41 -5.45
CA ALA A 163 -13.72 -21.98 -5.16
C ALA A 163 -15.11 -21.66 -4.59
N LYS A 164 -16.17 -22.27 -5.14
CA LYS A 164 -17.54 -22.16 -4.62
C LYS A 164 -17.65 -22.65 -3.17
N SER A 165 -17.13 -23.83 -2.85
CA SER A 165 -17.14 -24.36 -1.47
C SER A 165 -16.35 -23.46 -0.50
N VAL A 166 -15.18 -22.98 -0.90
CA VAL A 166 -14.37 -22.05 -0.08
C VAL A 166 -15.07 -20.71 0.11
N ALA A 167 -15.69 -20.17 -0.94
CA ALA A 167 -16.43 -18.91 -0.89
C ALA A 167 -17.66 -18.98 0.03
N ILE A 168 -18.37 -20.13 0.07
CA ILE A 168 -19.44 -20.39 1.05
C ILE A 168 -18.89 -20.30 2.48
N LEU A 169 -17.78 -21.00 2.76
CA LEU A 169 -17.18 -21.01 4.10
C LEU A 169 -16.66 -19.64 4.53
N ARG A 170 -16.15 -18.85 3.58
CA ARG A 170 -15.71 -17.47 3.80
C ARG A 170 -16.86 -16.45 3.80
N GLN A 171 -18.11 -16.89 3.68
CA GLN A 171 -19.31 -16.03 3.63
C GLN A 171 -19.27 -14.96 2.51
N LEU A 172 -18.51 -15.22 1.45
CA LEU A 172 -18.30 -14.28 0.34
C LEU A 172 -19.57 -14.08 -0.52
N LEU A 173 -20.57 -14.96 -0.38
CA LEU A 173 -21.67 -15.10 -1.34
C LEU A 173 -22.77 -14.05 -1.21
N GLU A 174 -23.09 -13.59 -0.01
CA GLU A 174 -24.13 -12.56 0.20
C GLU A 174 -23.73 -11.18 -0.35
N ILE A 175 -22.44 -11.01 -0.65
CA ILE A 175 -21.78 -9.77 -1.06
C ILE A 175 -21.76 -9.67 -2.58
N MET A 176 -21.45 -10.76 -3.29
CA MET A 176 -21.41 -10.77 -4.76
C MET A 176 -22.79 -10.56 -5.39
N GLU A 177 -23.88 -10.96 -4.73
CA GLU A 177 -25.26 -10.70 -5.18
C GLU A 177 -25.67 -9.21 -5.04
N ARG A 178 -24.92 -8.42 -4.25
CA ARG A 178 -25.16 -6.98 -4.00
C ARG A 178 -24.17 -6.09 -4.77
N THR A 179 -23.69 -6.59 -5.91
CA THR A 179 -22.53 -6.10 -6.67
C THR A 179 -22.57 -4.60 -6.96
N SER A 180 -23.74 -4.06 -7.33
CA SER A 180 -23.88 -2.65 -7.71
C SER A 180 -23.54 -1.65 -6.60
N MET A 181 -23.76 -2.00 -5.32
CA MET A 181 -23.47 -1.13 -4.18
C MET A 181 -22.00 -1.21 -3.73
N LEU A 182 -21.31 -2.31 -4.05
CA LEU A 182 -19.93 -2.56 -3.63
C LEU A 182 -18.90 -2.17 -4.68
N ASN A 183 -19.31 -1.95 -5.94
CA ASN A 183 -18.45 -1.49 -7.02
C ASN A 183 -17.63 -0.24 -6.63
N ALA A 184 -18.28 0.77 -6.06
CA ALA A 184 -17.59 1.98 -5.61
C ALA A 184 -16.54 1.70 -4.52
N ARG A 185 -16.79 0.73 -3.62
CA ARG A 185 -15.83 0.32 -2.59
C ARG A 185 -14.67 -0.46 -3.18
N PHE A 186 -14.93 -1.33 -4.14
CA PHE A 186 -13.86 -2.02 -4.87
C PHE A 186 -13.00 -1.04 -5.66
N ASP A 187 -13.59 -0.04 -6.30
CA ASP A 187 -12.86 1.01 -7.01
C ASP A 187 -11.98 1.83 -6.06
N GLU A 188 -12.49 2.17 -4.87
CA GLU A 188 -11.70 2.83 -3.82
C GLU A 188 -10.50 1.99 -3.37
N ILE A 189 -10.71 0.68 -3.14
CA ILE A 189 -9.64 -0.26 -2.78
C ILE A 189 -8.61 -0.35 -3.91
N ASN A 190 -9.05 -0.52 -5.15
CA ASN A 190 -8.18 -0.66 -6.31
C ASN A 190 -7.33 0.61 -6.52
N ASN A 191 -7.95 1.79 -6.37
CA ASN A 191 -7.24 3.06 -6.42
C ASN A 191 -6.23 3.20 -5.29
N LEU A 192 -6.60 2.82 -4.06
CA LEU A 192 -5.67 2.86 -2.92
C LEU A 192 -4.48 1.93 -3.13
N VAL A 193 -4.72 0.70 -3.57
CA VAL A 193 -3.68 -0.29 -3.88
C VAL A 193 -2.74 0.23 -4.96
N LYS A 194 -3.27 0.85 -6.01
CA LYS A 194 -2.46 1.49 -7.06
C LYS A 194 -1.56 2.60 -6.51
N VAL A 195 -2.12 3.50 -5.70
CA VAL A 195 -1.33 4.60 -5.09
C VAL A 195 -0.23 4.05 -4.19
N MET A 196 -0.51 3.01 -3.39
CA MET A 196 0.50 2.39 -2.52
C MET A 196 1.62 1.71 -3.33
N LEU A 197 1.28 1.09 -4.46
CA LEU A 197 2.25 0.52 -5.39
C LEU A 197 3.14 1.61 -6.01
N ASP A 198 2.55 2.73 -6.46
CA ASP A 198 3.30 3.85 -7.04
C ASP A 198 4.29 4.49 -6.05
N ILE A 199 3.88 4.66 -4.79
CA ILE A 199 4.77 5.16 -3.73
C ILE A 199 5.91 4.17 -3.46
N THR A 200 5.59 2.88 -3.40
CA THR A 200 6.58 1.83 -3.16
C THR A 200 7.63 1.82 -4.28
N ARG A 201 7.19 1.86 -5.54
CA ARG A 201 8.07 1.96 -6.71
C ARG A 201 8.96 3.19 -6.64
N CYS A 202 8.40 4.35 -6.32
CA CYS A 202 9.19 5.57 -6.19
C CYS A 202 10.27 5.48 -5.10
N ILE A 203 9.96 4.89 -3.94
CA ILE A 203 10.93 4.75 -2.84
C ILE A 203 12.05 3.76 -3.21
N VAL A 204 11.71 2.67 -3.90
CA VAL A 204 12.71 1.70 -4.42
C VAL A 204 13.61 2.35 -5.46
N GLU A 205 13.04 3.06 -6.44
CA GLU A 205 13.80 3.80 -7.46
C GLU A 205 14.69 4.88 -6.83
N PHE A 206 14.20 5.58 -5.79
CA PHE A 206 14.95 6.59 -5.07
C PHE A 206 16.17 6.00 -4.32
N ARG A 207 16.06 4.79 -3.76
CA ARG A 207 17.19 4.09 -3.10
C ARG A 207 18.30 3.74 -4.09
N GLU A 208 17.95 3.44 -5.34
CA GLU A 208 18.87 2.99 -6.39
C GLU A 208 19.52 4.14 -7.18
N LEU A 209 19.21 5.40 -6.84
CA LEU A 209 19.76 6.56 -7.56
C LEU A 209 21.30 6.56 -7.54
N PRO A 210 21.96 6.78 -8.70
CA PRO A 210 23.42 6.77 -8.78
C PRO A 210 24.06 7.81 -7.85
N PRO A 211 25.25 7.52 -7.27
CA PRO A 211 25.94 8.42 -6.35
C PRO A 211 26.34 9.77 -6.98
N GLN A 212 26.31 9.86 -8.29
CA GLN A 212 26.59 11.07 -9.08
C GLN A 212 25.56 12.18 -8.82
N TYR A 213 24.29 11.79 -8.59
CA TYR A 213 23.20 12.71 -8.23
C TYR A 213 23.23 13.07 -6.74
N ILE A 214 23.86 12.25 -5.90
CA ILE A 214 24.02 12.47 -4.45
C ILE A 214 24.95 13.67 -4.17
N THR A 215 25.93 13.90 -5.04
CA THR A 215 26.92 15.00 -4.88
C THR A 215 26.43 16.38 -5.31
N SER A 216 25.41 16.50 -6.17
CA SER A 216 24.99 17.80 -6.73
C SER A 216 23.93 18.53 -5.90
N ASP A 217 23.17 17.83 -5.05
CA ASP A 217 22.12 18.43 -4.22
C ASP A 217 21.93 17.70 -2.87
N VAL A 218 22.96 17.78 -2.03
CA VAL A 218 23.00 17.15 -0.69
C VAL A 218 21.83 17.62 0.19
N ALA A 219 21.35 18.86 0.02
CA ALA A 219 20.28 19.43 0.82
C ALA A 219 18.90 18.89 0.43
N ALA A 220 18.56 18.84 -0.86
CA ALA A 220 17.28 18.30 -1.31
C ALA A 220 17.20 16.78 -1.08
N LEU A 221 18.30 16.05 -1.28
CA LEU A 221 18.38 14.63 -0.96
C LEU A 221 18.18 14.37 0.54
N SER A 222 18.83 15.16 1.40
CA SER A 222 18.66 15.04 2.86
C SER A 222 17.24 15.36 3.31
N MET A 223 16.56 16.32 2.66
CA MET A 223 15.15 16.60 2.94
C MET A 223 14.25 15.44 2.49
N ALA A 224 14.47 14.89 1.31
CA ALA A 224 13.71 13.73 0.81
C ALA A 224 13.87 12.50 1.72
N LEU A 225 15.10 12.19 2.15
CA LEU A 225 15.38 11.10 3.09
C LEU A 225 14.65 11.27 4.43
N ALA A 226 14.48 12.50 4.90
CA ALA A 226 13.73 12.78 6.14
C ALA A 226 12.23 12.47 6.02
N HIS A 227 11.68 12.46 4.81
CA HIS A 227 10.27 12.15 4.55
C HIS A 227 10.00 10.66 4.32
N ILE A 228 11.01 9.84 3.97
CA ILE A 228 10.83 8.40 3.73
C ILE A 228 10.17 7.68 4.91
N PRO A 229 10.61 7.82 6.18
CA PRO A 229 9.99 7.11 7.30
C PRO A 229 8.49 7.41 7.43
N VAL A 230 8.11 8.67 7.20
CA VAL A 230 6.74 9.14 7.28
C VAL A 230 5.91 8.58 6.12
N ALA A 231 6.45 8.61 4.90
CA ALA A 231 5.81 8.02 3.72
C ALA A 231 5.60 6.51 3.88
N VAL A 232 6.60 5.80 4.40
CA VAL A 232 6.52 4.36 4.67
C VAL A 232 5.39 4.06 5.64
N TYR A 233 5.34 4.81 6.74
CA TYR A 233 4.30 4.65 7.74
C TYR A 233 2.89 4.89 7.19
N TRP A 234 2.67 5.97 6.44
CA TRP A 234 1.35 6.27 5.87
C TRP A 234 0.94 5.23 4.82
N THR A 235 1.89 4.71 4.05
CA THR A 235 1.64 3.64 3.08
C THR A 235 1.25 2.34 3.78
N ILE A 236 1.99 1.92 4.83
CA ILE A 236 1.63 0.72 5.62
C ILE A 236 0.28 0.90 6.32
N ARG A 237 -0.01 2.10 6.82
CA ARG A 237 -1.32 2.41 7.38
C ARG A 237 -2.44 2.32 6.32
N GLY A 238 -2.16 2.72 5.08
CA GLY A 238 -3.02 2.48 3.92
C GLY A 238 -3.23 0.99 3.63
N ILE A 239 -2.18 0.17 3.75
CA ILE A 239 -2.25 -1.29 3.61
C ILE A 239 -3.18 -1.90 4.68
N VAL A 240 -3.04 -1.46 5.93
CA VAL A 240 -3.92 -1.87 7.04
C VAL A 240 -5.38 -1.49 6.76
N ALA A 241 -5.62 -0.28 6.24
CA ALA A 241 -6.95 0.15 5.85
C ALA A 241 -7.54 -0.70 4.71
N CYS A 242 -6.73 -1.03 3.69
CA CYS A 242 -7.11 -1.92 2.59
C CYS A 242 -7.53 -3.30 3.13
N GLY A 243 -6.70 -3.92 3.99
CA GLY A 243 -7.01 -5.20 4.62
C GLY A 243 -8.29 -5.15 5.45
N SER A 244 -8.53 -4.06 6.17
CA SER A 244 -9.77 -3.85 6.94
C SER A 244 -11.01 -3.74 6.06
N GLN A 245 -10.89 -3.08 4.91
CA GLN A 245 -11.99 -2.97 3.95
C GLN A 245 -12.32 -4.31 3.29
N ILE A 246 -11.30 -5.08 2.88
CA ILE A 246 -11.49 -6.43 2.34
C ILE A 246 -12.14 -7.33 3.38
N ALA A 247 -11.65 -7.29 4.62
CA ALA A 247 -12.24 -8.06 5.73
C ALA A 247 -13.69 -7.67 6.00
N GLY A 248 -14.01 -6.37 6.03
CA GLY A 248 -15.37 -5.85 6.21
C GLY A 248 -16.31 -6.09 5.02
N ILE A 249 -15.76 -6.36 3.84
CA ILE A 249 -16.52 -6.87 2.70
C ILE A 249 -16.83 -8.34 2.94
N THR A 250 -15.85 -9.18 3.30
CA THR A 250 -16.03 -10.64 3.49
C THR A 250 -16.80 -11.05 4.75
N GLY A 251 -16.81 -10.23 5.79
CA GLY A 251 -17.55 -10.46 7.02
C GLY A 251 -18.49 -9.28 7.24
N LEU A 252 -19.80 -9.53 7.25
CA LEU A 252 -20.82 -8.53 7.60
C LEU A 252 -20.56 -7.97 9.01
N ARG A 253 -19.76 -6.90 9.10
CA ARG A 253 -19.71 -6.03 10.28
C ARG A 253 -19.59 -4.58 9.86
N HIS A 254 -20.70 -3.89 10.06
CA HIS A 254 -20.91 -2.51 9.66
C HIS A 254 -20.27 -1.57 10.69
N GLU A 255 -18.96 -1.33 10.57
CA GLU A 255 -18.30 -0.21 11.25
C GLU A 255 -17.68 0.71 10.20
N TYR A 256 -18.39 1.81 9.91
CA TYR A 256 -17.89 2.90 9.10
C TYR A 256 -16.80 3.65 9.86
N VAL A 257 -15.55 3.45 9.46
CA VAL A 257 -14.50 4.44 9.74
C VAL A 257 -14.40 5.31 8.49
N SER A 258 -14.53 6.62 8.65
CA SER A 258 -14.43 7.58 7.54
C SER A 258 -12.95 7.80 7.20
N TYR A 259 -12.54 7.37 6.00
CA TYR A 259 -11.14 7.30 5.55
C TYR A 259 -10.73 8.45 4.61
N SER A 260 -11.53 9.51 4.50
CA SER A 260 -11.22 10.67 3.64
C SER A 260 -9.89 11.35 3.99
N MET A 261 -9.40 11.15 5.22
CA MET A 261 -8.18 11.76 5.74
C MET A 261 -6.90 11.01 5.32
N THR A 262 -6.92 9.68 5.22
CA THR A 262 -5.77 8.88 4.75
C THR A 262 -5.49 9.08 3.26
N PHE A 263 -6.54 9.18 2.44
CA PHE A 263 -6.43 9.38 0.99
C PHE A 263 -5.86 10.76 0.64
N SER A 264 -6.34 11.80 1.33
CA SER A 264 -5.87 13.18 1.13
C SER A 264 -4.39 13.33 1.49
N ILE A 265 -3.92 12.70 2.57
CA ILE A 265 -2.52 12.75 2.99
C ILE A 265 -1.62 11.98 2.02
N LEU A 266 -2.04 10.79 1.59
CA LEU A 266 -1.29 9.98 0.62
C LEU A 266 -1.17 10.68 -0.74
N GLN A 267 -2.23 11.36 -1.17
CA GLN A 267 -2.23 12.17 -2.39
C GLN A 267 -1.34 13.42 -2.27
N CYS A 268 -1.29 14.07 -1.10
CA CYS A 268 -0.33 15.14 -0.82
C CYS A 268 1.12 14.65 -0.87
N PHE A 269 1.41 13.42 -0.42
CA PHE A 269 2.74 12.82 -0.55
C PHE A 269 3.10 12.47 -1.98
N VAL A 270 2.18 11.88 -2.76
CA VAL A 270 2.37 11.66 -4.20
C VAL A 270 2.63 12.98 -4.91
N LEU A 271 1.90 14.04 -4.60
CA LEU A 271 2.18 15.38 -5.15
C LEU A 271 3.55 15.90 -4.72
N ALA A 272 3.96 15.74 -3.46
CA ALA A 272 5.27 16.19 -2.99
C ALA A 272 6.44 15.44 -3.67
N ILE A 273 6.27 14.14 -3.89
CA ILE A 273 7.25 13.28 -4.57
C ILE A 273 7.29 13.56 -6.08
N LEU A 274 6.13 13.75 -6.72
CA LEU A 274 6.05 14.13 -8.13
C LEU A 274 6.61 15.53 -8.37
N LEU A 275 6.38 16.48 -7.45
CA LEU A 275 7.00 17.81 -7.50
C LEU A 275 8.53 17.73 -7.35
N PHE A 276 9.03 16.83 -6.51
CA PHE A 276 10.47 16.56 -6.41
C PHE A 276 11.04 15.95 -7.70
N SER A 277 10.34 14.98 -8.29
CA SER A 277 10.74 14.33 -9.54
C SER A 277 10.68 15.27 -10.75
N ALA A 278 9.69 16.18 -10.77
CA ALA A 278 9.54 17.19 -11.82
C ALA A 278 10.52 18.37 -11.69
N SER A 279 11.14 18.57 -10.53
CA SER A 279 12.14 19.62 -10.32
C SER A 279 13.55 19.22 -10.80
N HIS A 280 13.74 17.96 -11.22
CA HIS A 280 15.01 17.39 -11.70
C HIS A 280 14.89 16.71 -13.08
N SER A 281 13.95 17.17 -13.90
CA SER A 281 13.77 16.83 -15.32
C SER A 281 13.95 18.09 -16.17
#